data_AF-A0A8D8S8J7-F1
#
_entry.id   AF-A0A8D8S8J7-F1
#
_cell.length_a   1.000
_cell.length_b   1.000
_cell.length_c   1.000
_cell.angle_alpha   90.00
_cell.angle_beta   90.00
_cell.angle_gamma   90.00
#
_symmetry.space_group_name_H-M   'P 1'
#
loop_
_entity.id
_entity.type
_entity.pdbx_description
1 polymer ?
#
loop_
_entity_poly.entity_id
_entity_poly.type
_entity_poly.pdbx_seq_one_letter_code
_entity_poly.pdbx_strand_id
1 'polypeptide(L)'
;MEYIPNQASRITHPDETRYVKMFQSIDLSSNFYFSYSYDITHSLQINMAPPRHISSLTPDKYTSRVDYSHITPQPPSQTSSPDELFPTEPPSNTSVLYGVRTQPNRRFVWNSHLLSSVEQDLHPDWLLFIMHGFVGQSNVSIFGRSVYVTLVARRSNKYAGTRFLKRGANFYGDVANEVETEQIVEDLGLSRSISSFVQMRGSIPAHWSQDITKMVAKPAITLDLNDPFYTAAVKRPTSCGSWLI
;
A
#
# COMPACT_ATOMS: atom_id res chain seq x y z
N MET A 1 -8.37 -0.83 -21.94
CA MET A 1 -8.18 0.61 -21.70
C MET A 1 -8.63 1.36 -22.93
N GLU A 2 -9.42 2.43 -22.76
CA GLU A 2 -9.89 3.27 -23.87
C GLU A 2 -8.99 4.51 -23.98
N TYR A 3 -8.45 4.77 -25.17
CA TYR A 3 -7.69 5.98 -25.44
C TYR A 3 -8.62 6.99 -26.10
N ILE A 4 -8.88 8.10 -25.42
CA ILE A 4 -9.77 9.17 -25.90
C ILE A 4 -8.89 10.38 -26.28
N PRO A 5 -8.53 10.54 -27.57
CA PRO A 5 -7.73 11.66 -28.01
C PRO A 5 -8.57 12.95 -28.04
N ASN A 6 -7.98 14.06 -27.59
CA ASN A 6 -8.55 15.38 -27.89
C ASN A 6 -8.26 15.73 -29.36
N GLN A 7 -9.27 15.59 -30.22
CA GLN A 7 -9.13 15.80 -31.66
C GLN A 7 -8.86 17.26 -32.03
N ALA A 8 -9.21 18.23 -31.17
CA ALA A 8 -9.09 19.66 -31.47
C ALA A 8 -7.64 20.19 -31.43
N SER A 9 -6.72 19.49 -30.75
CA SER A 9 -5.34 19.96 -30.52
C SER A 9 -4.30 18.87 -30.82
N ARG A 10 -4.61 17.94 -31.73
CA ARG A 10 -3.79 16.75 -31.95
C ARG A 10 -2.51 17.06 -32.73
N ILE A 11 -1.36 16.90 -32.07
CA ILE A 11 -0.04 16.85 -32.71
C ILE A 11 0.27 15.39 -32.99
N THR A 12 0.35 15.01 -34.26
CA THR A 12 0.65 13.63 -34.66
C THR A 12 2.14 13.33 -34.49
N HIS A 13 2.48 12.31 -33.69
CA HIS A 13 3.85 11.82 -33.55
C HIS A 13 4.00 10.44 -34.20
N PRO A 14 5.09 10.15 -34.95
CA PRO A 14 5.26 8.85 -35.61
C PRO A 14 5.21 7.66 -34.65
N ASP A 15 5.74 7.83 -33.43
CA ASP A 15 5.71 6.78 -32.39
C ASP A 15 4.41 6.69 -31.58
N GLU A 16 3.44 7.61 -31.76
CA GLU A 16 2.20 7.64 -30.98
C GLU A 16 1.47 6.30 -31.06
N THR A 17 1.30 5.78 -32.27
CA THR A 17 0.63 4.49 -32.53
C THR A 17 1.33 3.34 -31.81
N ARG A 18 2.68 3.38 -31.73
CA ARG A 18 3.47 2.35 -31.04
C ARG A 18 3.23 2.41 -29.53
N TYR A 19 3.24 3.60 -28.93
CA TYR A 19 3.00 3.76 -27.50
C TYR A 19 1.56 3.43 -27.10
N VAL A 20 0.57 3.83 -27.91
CA VAL A 20 -0.84 3.49 -27.70
C VAL A 20 -1.02 1.97 -27.72
N LYS A 21 -0.43 1.28 -28.71
CA LYS A 21 -0.46 -0.20 -28.76
C LYS A 21 0.20 -0.83 -27.53
N MET A 22 1.34 -0.30 -27.09
CA MET A 22 2.02 -0.81 -25.89
C MET A 22 1.14 -0.63 -24.64
N PHE A 23 0.48 0.50 -24.49
CA PHE A 23 -0.41 0.77 -23.38
C PHE A 23 -1.67 -0.10 -23.43
N GLN A 24 -2.29 -0.24 -24.60
CA GLN A 24 -3.47 -1.10 -24.80
C GLN A 24 -3.17 -2.59 -24.61
N SER A 25 -1.92 -3.01 -24.76
CA SER A 25 -1.50 -4.39 -24.47
C SER A 25 -1.51 -4.74 -22.98
N ILE A 26 -1.61 -3.73 -22.10
CA ILE A 26 -1.71 -3.92 -20.67
C ILE A 26 -3.14 -4.32 -20.34
N ASP A 27 -3.30 -5.56 -19.88
CA ASP A 27 -4.56 -6.07 -19.37
C ASP A 27 -4.81 -5.62 -17.93
N LEU A 28 -5.72 -4.67 -17.73
CA LEU A 28 -6.13 -4.22 -16.39
C LEU A 28 -7.06 -5.21 -15.68
N SER A 29 -7.65 -6.17 -16.39
CA SER A 29 -8.56 -7.16 -15.79
C SER A 29 -7.82 -8.21 -14.98
N SER A 30 -6.53 -8.39 -15.25
CA SER A 30 -5.68 -9.39 -14.62
C SER A 30 -4.56 -8.72 -13.82
N ASN A 31 -4.35 -9.17 -12.58
CA ASN A 31 -3.25 -8.75 -11.70
C ASN A 31 -3.29 -7.30 -11.22
N PHE A 32 -4.37 -6.55 -11.48
CA PHE A 32 -4.58 -5.22 -10.92
C PHE A 32 -5.75 -5.24 -9.96
N TYR A 33 -5.56 -4.62 -8.79
CA TYR A 33 -6.54 -4.61 -7.72
C TYR A 33 -6.69 -3.19 -7.18
N PHE A 34 -7.85 -2.91 -6.60
CA PHE A 34 -8.12 -1.73 -5.80
C PHE A 34 -9.25 -2.07 -4.81
N SER A 35 -9.41 -1.26 -3.77
CA SER A 35 -10.60 -1.31 -2.91
C SER A 35 -11.00 0.12 -2.58
N TYR A 36 -12.31 0.37 -2.57
CA TYR A 36 -12.85 1.69 -2.23
C TYR A 36 -12.70 2.00 -0.74
N SER A 37 -12.80 0.97 0.11
CA SER A 37 -12.86 1.13 1.57
C SER A 37 -11.56 0.74 2.28
N TYR A 38 -10.66 0.02 1.60
CA TYR A 38 -9.42 -0.48 2.19
C TYR A 38 -8.22 -0.12 1.32
N ASP A 39 -7.20 0.50 1.94
CA ASP A 39 -5.97 0.83 1.23
C ASP A 39 -5.08 -0.41 1.06
N ILE A 40 -5.23 -1.08 -0.08
CA ILE A 40 -4.42 -2.24 -0.44
C ILE A 40 -2.96 -1.90 -0.78
N THR A 41 -2.56 -0.63 -0.77
CA THR A 41 -1.16 -0.23 -1.01
C THR A 41 -0.31 -0.34 0.25
N HIS A 42 -0.96 -0.44 1.41
CA HIS A 42 -0.33 -0.63 2.71
C HIS A 42 -0.59 -2.03 3.27
N SER A 43 0.29 -2.46 4.17
CA SER A 43 0.03 -3.64 5.00
C SER A 43 -1.03 -3.35 6.06
N LEU A 44 -1.67 -4.41 6.56
CA LEU A 44 -2.65 -4.33 7.64
C LEU A 44 -2.06 -3.63 8.88
N GLN A 45 -0.79 -3.88 9.20
CA GLN A 45 -0.12 -3.22 10.33
C GLN A 45 -0.12 -1.70 10.19
N ILE A 46 0.11 -1.17 8.98
CA ILE A 46 0.11 0.28 8.74
C ILE A 46 -1.31 0.82 8.72
N ASN A 47 -2.25 0.10 8.10
CA ASN A 47 -3.65 0.51 8.04
C ASN A 47 -4.33 0.51 9.43
N MET A 48 -3.91 -0.37 10.33
CA MET A 48 -4.38 -0.42 11.71
C MET A 48 -3.58 0.46 12.67
N ALA A 49 -2.50 1.08 12.21
CA ALA A 49 -1.71 1.97 13.05
C ALA A 49 -2.46 3.30 13.29
N PRO A 50 -2.29 3.92 14.48
CA PRO A 50 -2.83 5.25 14.73
C PRO A 50 -2.36 6.25 13.65
N PRO A 51 -3.24 7.12 13.14
CA PRO A 51 -2.86 8.09 12.12
C PRO A 51 -1.77 9.04 12.64
N ARG A 52 -0.61 9.08 11.97
CA ARG A 52 0.58 9.83 12.41
C ARG A 52 0.38 11.35 12.48
N HIS A 53 -0.66 11.88 11.84
CA HIS A 53 -0.92 13.33 11.73
C HIS A 53 -2.06 13.83 12.65
N ILE A 54 -2.62 13.00 13.52
CA ILE A 54 -3.64 13.44 14.51
C ILE A 54 -3.00 13.99 15.79
N SER A 55 -1.69 13.78 15.99
CA SER A 55 -0.99 14.08 17.25
C SER A 55 -1.00 15.55 17.69
N SER A 56 -1.44 16.51 16.88
CA SER A 56 -1.54 17.92 17.26
C SER A 56 -2.95 18.41 17.60
N LEU A 57 -3.98 17.56 17.49
CA LEU A 57 -5.39 17.98 17.67
C LEU A 57 -6.12 17.27 18.81
N THR A 58 -5.47 16.36 19.54
CA THR A 58 -6.01 15.80 20.79
C THR A 58 -5.32 16.46 21.98
N PRO A 59 -6.01 17.25 22.81
CA PRO A 59 -5.55 17.48 24.17
C PRO A 59 -5.40 16.11 24.84
N ASP A 60 -4.32 15.92 25.60
CA ASP A 60 -3.86 14.69 26.28
C ASP A 60 -4.86 14.00 27.23
N LYS A 61 -6.07 13.68 26.79
CA LYS A 61 -7.15 13.15 27.65
C LYS A 61 -7.70 11.78 27.29
N TYR A 62 -7.25 11.15 26.19
CA TYR A 62 -7.75 9.82 25.79
C TYR A 62 -6.73 8.68 25.83
N THR A 63 -5.48 8.94 26.26
CA THR A 63 -4.49 7.89 26.55
C THR A 63 -4.32 7.62 28.05
N SER A 64 -5.25 8.05 28.90
CA SER A 64 -5.34 7.51 30.26
C SER A 64 -5.97 6.13 30.18
N ARG A 65 -5.14 5.11 30.46
CA ARG A 65 -5.57 3.82 31.00
C ARG A 65 -6.80 4.03 31.87
N VAL A 66 -7.90 3.36 31.54
CA VAL A 66 -9.05 3.25 32.44
C VAL A 66 -8.59 2.42 33.63
N ASP A 67 -8.11 3.08 34.68
CA ASP A 67 -7.89 2.47 35.99
C ASP A 67 -9.27 2.19 36.61
N TYR A 68 -9.66 0.92 36.66
CA TYR A 68 -10.89 0.45 37.29
C TYR A 68 -10.81 0.43 38.83
N SER A 69 -10.05 1.32 39.46
CA SER A 69 -9.85 1.30 40.92
C SER A 69 -10.90 2.10 41.70
N HIS A 70 -11.78 2.86 41.06
CA HIS A 70 -12.84 3.60 41.76
C HIS A 70 -14.16 3.62 40.98
N ILE A 71 -14.89 2.50 41.01
CA ILE A 71 -16.33 2.50 40.72
C ILE A 71 -17.04 2.04 41.99
N THR A 72 -17.52 3.01 42.78
CA THR A 72 -18.55 2.75 43.79
C THR A 72 -19.90 2.85 43.08
N PRO A 73 -20.78 1.83 43.16
CA PRO A 73 -22.08 1.90 42.48
C PRO A 73 -23.03 2.82 43.24
N GLN A 74 -23.56 3.85 42.59
CA GLN A 74 -24.80 4.51 43.03
C GLN A 74 -26.00 4.01 42.22
N PRO A 75 -27.20 3.91 42.84
CA PRO A 75 -28.37 3.32 42.22
C PRO A 75 -29.04 4.27 41.20
N PRO A 76 -29.84 3.72 40.25
CA PRO A 76 -30.34 4.47 39.12
C PRO A 76 -31.65 5.20 39.45
N SER A 77 -31.69 6.51 39.23
CA SER A 77 -32.94 7.28 39.15
C SER A 77 -33.12 7.87 37.75
N GLN A 78 -34.08 7.26 37.03
CA GLN A 78 -35.12 7.84 36.18
C GLN A 78 -34.73 8.67 34.93
N THR A 79 -34.91 8.01 33.78
CA THR A 79 -35.58 8.46 32.54
C THR A 79 -35.33 9.90 32.06
N SER A 80 -34.54 10.04 30.98
CA SER A 80 -34.70 11.14 30.02
C SER A 80 -34.95 10.58 28.60
N SER A 81 -35.79 11.30 27.86
CA SER A 81 -36.44 10.96 26.59
C SER A 81 -35.50 10.92 25.37
N PRO A 82 -35.91 10.32 24.24
CA PRO A 82 -35.05 10.09 23.06
C PRO A 82 -34.56 11.35 22.32
N ASP A 83 -35.11 12.53 22.64
CA ASP A 83 -34.83 13.79 21.93
C ASP A 83 -33.50 14.48 22.35
N GLU A 84 -32.77 13.95 23.34
CA GLU A 84 -31.46 14.50 23.76
C GLU A 84 -30.25 13.93 22.99
N LEU A 85 -30.46 13.21 21.88
CA LEU A 85 -29.38 12.57 21.11
C LEU A 85 -28.75 13.43 20.01
N PHE A 86 -29.30 14.61 19.73
CA PHE A 86 -28.75 15.53 18.72
C PHE A 86 -28.59 16.93 19.32
N PRO A 87 -27.34 17.39 19.60
CA PRO A 87 -27.11 18.75 20.02
C PRO A 87 -27.62 19.73 18.96
N THR A 88 -28.53 20.62 19.33
CA THR A 88 -29.20 21.57 18.44
C THR A 88 -28.39 22.80 18.07
N GLU A 89 -27.14 22.93 18.54
CA GLU A 89 -26.25 24.00 18.10
C GLU A 89 -24.80 23.50 17.90
N PRO A 90 -24.16 23.78 16.74
CA PRO A 90 -22.76 23.46 16.57
C PRO A 90 -21.91 24.38 17.47
N PRO A 91 -21.00 23.84 18.30
CA PRO A 91 -20.09 24.69 19.06
C PRO A 91 -19.24 25.51 18.09
N SER A 92 -19.23 26.83 18.31
CA SER A 92 -18.46 27.78 17.52
C SER A 92 -17.01 27.33 17.40
N ASN A 93 -16.59 27.07 16.15
CA ASN A 93 -15.20 26.90 15.71
C ASN A 93 -14.47 25.58 16.06
N THR A 94 -15.18 24.48 16.30
CA THR A 94 -14.55 23.16 16.36
C THR A 94 -14.84 22.41 15.06
N SER A 95 -13.87 22.37 14.14
CA SER A 95 -13.97 21.48 12.97
C SER A 95 -13.99 20.04 13.46
N VAL A 96 -15.17 19.42 13.47
CA VAL A 96 -15.30 18.00 13.77
C VAL A 96 -14.65 17.24 12.61
N LEU A 97 -13.53 16.58 12.88
CA LEU A 97 -12.83 15.77 11.88
C LEU A 97 -13.58 14.45 11.72
N TYR A 98 -14.39 14.34 10.66
CA TYR A 98 -15.26 13.18 10.42
C TYR A 98 -14.54 11.91 9.90
N GLY A 99 -13.23 11.99 9.65
CA GLY A 99 -12.43 10.83 9.26
C GLY A 99 -11.04 11.23 8.78
N VAL A 100 -10.07 10.32 8.93
CA VAL A 100 -8.73 10.48 8.37
C VAL A 100 -8.53 9.47 7.26
N ARG A 101 -8.33 9.97 6.04
CA ARG A 101 -7.95 9.14 4.90
C ARG A 101 -6.45 8.87 4.98
N THR A 102 -6.06 7.60 4.94
CA THR A 102 -4.64 7.23 4.86
C THR A 102 -4.09 7.70 3.52
N GLN A 103 -2.90 8.29 3.54
CA GLN A 103 -2.16 8.52 2.30
C GLN A 103 -1.68 7.16 1.77
N PRO A 104 -1.78 6.88 0.46
CA PRO A 104 -1.36 5.59 -0.10
C PRO A 104 0.17 5.46 -0.18
N ASN A 105 0.67 4.23 -0.19
CA ASN A 105 2.08 3.96 -0.40
C ASN A 105 2.41 4.10 -1.89
N ARG A 106 3.00 5.24 -2.27
CA ARG A 106 3.36 5.55 -3.67
C ARG A 106 4.27 4.52 -4.34
N ARG A 107 4.95 3.67 -3.57
CA ARG A 107 5.73 2.55 -4.09
C ARG A 107 4.87 1.48 -4.75
N PHE A 108 3.66 1.25 -4.25
CA PHE A 108 2.74 0.21 -4.73
C PHE A 108 1.56 0.75 -5.53
N VAL A 109 1.45 2.07 -5.70
CA VAL A 109 0.47 2.72 -6.59
C VAL A 109 0.95 2.64 -8.03
N TRP A 110 0.42 1.71 -8.81
CA TRP A 110 0.83 1.50 -10.20
C TRP A 110 0.52 2.71 -11.09
N ASN A 111 -0.68 3.29 -10.97
CA ASN A 111 -1.14 4.42 -11.78
C ASN A 111 -0.66 5.79 -11.28
N SER A 112 0.39 5.85 -10.45
CA SER A 112 0.86 7.13 -9.87
C SER A 112 1.26 8.16 -10.93
N HIS A 113 1.86 7.71 -12.04
CA HIS A 113 2.24 8.59 -13.14
C HIS A 113 1.03 9.08 -13.95
N LEU A 114 -0.02 8.26 -14.06
CA LEU A 114 -1.25 8.66 -14.75
C LEU A 114 -2.02 9.70 -13.94
N LEU A 115 -1.94 9.62 -12.60
CA LEU A 115 -2.61 10.56 -11.70
C LEU A 115 -1.83 11.86 -11.49
N SER A 116 -0.52 11.92 -11.75
CA SER A 116 0.31 13.06 -11.34
C SER A 116 -0.11 14.42 -11.90
N SER A 117 -0.74 14.44 -13.08
CA SER A 117 -1.21 15.67 -13.71
C SER A 117 -2.53 16.19 -13.16
N VAL A 118 -3.34 15.32 -12.53
CA VAL A 118 -4.70 15.64 -12.09
C VAL A 118 -4.85 15.59 -10.57
N GLU A 119 -3.88 14.99 -9.86
CA GLU A 119 -3.94 14.74 -8.42
C GLU A 119 -4.03 16.01 -7.56
N GLN A 120 -3.51 17.14 -8.03
CA GLN A 120 -3.59 18.42 -7.31
C GLN A 120 -4.95 19.10 -7.47
N ASP A 121 -5.63 18.85 -8.59
CA ASP A 121 -6.86 19.55 -8.97
C ASP A 121 -8.14 18.73 -8.67
N LEU A 122 -8.01 17.40 -8.54
CA LEU A 122 -9.14 16.50 -8.30
C LEU A 122 -9.44 16.33 -6.81
N HIS A 123 -10.73 16.23 -6.50
CA HIS A 123 -11.18 15.80 -5.19
C HIS A 123 -10.70 14.35 -4.91
N PRO A 124 -10.23 14.03 -3.69
CA PRO A 124 -9.69 12.72 -3.36
C PRO A 124 -10.61 11.53 -3.70
N ASP A 125 -11.93 11.71 -3.70
CA ASP A 125 -12.89 10.64 -4.03
C ASP A 125 -12.83 10.18 -5.48
N TRP A 126 -12.29 11.03 -6.36
CA TRP A 126 -12.04 10.70 -7.76
C TRP A 126 -10.68 10.02 -7.97
N LEU A 127 -9.83 10.02 -6.94
CA LEU A 127 -8.52 9.37 -6.98
C LEU A 127 -8.63 7.92 -6.56
N LEU A 128 -8.49 7.02 -7.54
CA LEU A 128 -8.43 5.59 -7.33
C LEU A 128 -7.00 5.08 -7.49
N PHE A 129 -6.44 4.52 -6.42
CA PHE A 129 -5.10 3.95 -6.43
C PHE A 129 -5.15 2.46 -6.78
N ILE A 130 -4.50 2.08 -7.87
CA ILE A 130 -4.47 0.71 -8.37
C ILE A 130 -3.14 0.06 -7.97
N MET A 131 -3.21 -1.14 -7.40
CA MET A 131 -2.07 -1.98 -7.07
C MET A 131 -1.87 -3.05 -8.13
N HIS A 132 -0.62 -3.34 -8.49
CA HIS A 132 -0.28 -4.45 -9.38
C HIS A 132 0.34 -5.61 -8.59
N GLY A 133 -0.17 -6.83 -8.80
CA GLY A 133 0.29 -8.02 -8.09
C GLY A 133 -0.80 -9.08 -7.97
N PHE A 134 -1.15 -9.48 -6.75
CA PHE A 134 -2.12 -10.54 -6.49
C PHE A 134 -2.93 -10.26 -5.22
N VAL A 135 -4.22 -10.59 -5.24
CA VAL A 135 -5.07 -10.69 -4.06
C VAL A 135 -5.90 -11.95 -4.20
N GLY A 136 -5.84 -12.82 -3.20
CA GLY A 136 -6.67 -14.02 -3.14
C GLY A 136 -7.06 -14.33 -1.72
N GLN A 137 -8.29 -14.75 -1.50
CA GLN A 137 -8.79 -15.17 -0.20
C GLN A 137 -9.42 -16.55 -0.32
N SER A 138 -9.13 -17.41 0.65
CA SER A 138 -9.69 -18.75 0.74
C SER A 138 -10.21 -19.00 2.15
N ASN A 139 -11.38 -19.64 2.25
CA ASN A 139 -11.88 -20.16 3.52
C ASN A 139 -11.31 -21.56 3.75
N VAL A 140 -10.69 -21.78 4.90
CA VAL A 140 -10.09 -23.06 5.30
C VAL A 140 -10.67 -23.47 6.65
N SER A 141 -11.03 -24.75 6.78
CA SER A 141 -11.46 -25.32 8.06
C SER A 141 -10.27 -25.98 8.76
N ILE A 142 -9.94 -25.49 9.96
CA ILE A 142 -8.85 -26.00 10.78
C ILE A 142 -9.46 -26.48 12.11
N PHE A 143 -9.46 -27.80 12.35
CA PHE A 143 -10.08 -28.42 13.53
C PHE A 143 -11.54 -27.97 13.78
N GLY A 144 -12.32 -27.81 12.71
CA GLY A 144 -13.72 -27.38 12.79
C GLY A 144 -13.93 -25.87 12.93
N ARG A 145 -12.85 -25.07 12.93
CA ARG A 145 -12.92 -23.60 12.90
C ARG A 145 -12.73 -23.08 11.49
N SER A 146 -13.64 -22.23 11.03
CA SER A 146 -13.56 -21.57 9.73
C SER A 146 -12.62 -20.37 9.82
N VAL A 147 -11.54 -20.40 9.04
CA VAL A 147 -10.51 -19.37 9.02
C VAL A 147 -10.36 -18.86 7.60
N TYR A 148 -10.39 -17.54 7.42
CA TYR A 148 -10.07 -16.92 6.14
C TYR A 148 -8.58 -16.65 6.06
N VAL A 149 -7.94 -17.20 5.03
CA VAL A 149 -6.55 -16.90 4.68
C VAL A 149 -6.57 -16.03 3.43
N THR A 150 -6.07 -14.80 3.57
CA THR A 150 -5.92 -13.84 2.49
C THR A 150 -4.45 -13.67 2.18
N LEU A 151 -4.08 -13.78 0.91
CA LEU A 151 -2.74 -13.51 0.42
C LEU A 151 -2.79 -12.27 -0.47
N VAL A 152 -2.02 -11.26 -0.11
CA VAL A 152 -1.85 -10.03 -0.89
C VAL A 152 -0.39 -9.93 -1.30
N ALA A 153 -0.11 -9.85 -2.59
CA ALA A 153 1.22 -9.55 -3.10
C ALA A 153 1.19 -8.22 -3.86
N ARG A 154 2.01 -7.26 -3.45
CA ARG A 154 2.09 -5.91 -4.02
C ARG A 154 3.43 -5.74 -4.72
N ARG A 155 3.42 -5.48 -6.02
CA ARG A 155 4.64 -5.22 -6.80
C ARG A 155 4.94 -3.73 -6.82
N SER A 156 6.18 -3.37 -6.50
CA SER A 156 6.66 -2.00 -6.56
C SER A 156 6.66 -1.46 -7.99
N ASN A 157 6.24 -0.21 -8.14
CA ASN A 157 6.38 0.58 -9.37
C ASN A 157 7.80 1.18 -9.50
N LYS A 158 8.60 1.18 -8.43
CA LYS A 158 9.94 1.77 -8.39
C LYS A 158 10.96 0.82 -9.00
N TYR A 159 11.88 1.40 -9.77
CA TYR A 159 12.94 0.68 -10.47
C TYR A 159 12.45 -0.60 -11.18
N ALA A 160 11.23 -0.55 -11.73
CA ALA A 160 10.59 -1.65 -12.43
C ALA A 160 11.26 -1.93 -13.79
N GLY A 161 11.26 -3.19 -14.20
CA GLY A 161 11.84 -3.66 -15.46
C GLY A 161 11.59 -5.15 -15.66
N THR A 162 12.03 -5.71 -16.78
CA THR A 162 11.92 -7.14 -17.01
C THR A 162 12.88 -7.89 -16.08
N ARG A 163 12.42 -9.06 -15.60
CA ARG A 163 13.27 -10.01 -14.89
C ARG A 163 14.47 -10.31 -15.80
N PHE A 164 15.67 -10.34 -15.22
CA PHE A 164 16.97 -10.52 -15.90
C PHE A 164 17.62 -9.26 -16.51
N LEU A 165 16.86 -8.31 -17.08
CA LEU A 165 17.46 -7.06 -17.59
C LEU A 165 17.67 -6.01 -16.50
N LYS A 166 16.80 -6.01 -15.48
CA LYS A 166 16.88 -5.04 -14.39
C LYS A 166 17.15 -5.72 -13.06
N ARG A 167 18.32 -5.45 -12.50
CA ARG A 167 18.87 -6.00 -11.25
C ARG A 167 19.50 -4.88 -10.42
N GLY A 168 19.72 -5.16 -9.15
CA GLY A 168 20.31 -4.23 -8.21
C GLY A 168 19.36 -3.14 -7.73
N ALA A 169 19.96 -2.06 -7.25
CA ALA A 169 19.29 -0.86 -6.77
C ALA A 169 19.61 0.35 -7.66
N ASN A 170 18.72 1.35 -7.64
CA ASN A 170 19.02 2.68 -8.16
C ASN A 170 19.72 3.54 -7.09
N PHE A 171 20.17 4.75 -7.46
CA PHE A 171 20.81 5.70 -6.54
C PHE A 171 19.87 6.25 -5.46
N TYR A 172 18.57 6.02 -5.59
CA TYR A 172 17.54 6.38 -4.61
C TYR A 172 17.29 5.26 -3.56
N GLY A 173 17.90 4.08 -3.72
CA GLY A 173 17.75 2.94 -2.82
C GLY A 173 16.58 1.99 -3.17
N ASP A 174 15.91 2.21 -4.30
CA ASP A 174 14.87 1.30 -4.78
C ASP A 174 15.47 0.09 -5.48
N VAL A 175 15.12 -1.10 -5.02
CA VAL A 175 15.57 -2.35 -5.63
C VAL A 175 14.67 -2.78 -6.77
N ALA A 176 15.27 -3.43 -7.76
CA ALA A 176 14.55 -3.96 -8.90
C ALA A 176 13.63 -5.09 -8.44
N ASN A 177 12.45 -5.18 -9.06
CA ASN A 177 11.49 -6.27 -8.88
C ASN A 177 11.10 -6.50 -7.41
N GLU A 178 10.95 -5.43 -6.64
CA GLU A 178 10.47 -5.49 -5.27
C GLU A 178 9.00 -5.92 -5.21
N VAL A 179 8.71 -6.85 -4.31
CA VAL A 179 7.38 -7.37 -4.00
C VAL A 179 7.23 -7.48 -2.49
N GLU A 180 6.12 -6.95 -1.97
CA GLU A 180 5.67 -7.16 -0.61
C GLU A 180 4.57 -8.23 -0.62
N THR A 181 4.77 -9.34 0.08
CA THR A 181 3.78 -10.38 0.24
C THR A 181 3.27 -10.35 1.67
N GLU A 182 1.96 -10.26 1.84
CA GLU A 182 1.29 -10.26 3.12
C GLU A 182 0.28 -11.39 3.19
N GLN A 183 0.42 -12.21 4.23
CA GLN A 183 -0.57 -13.20 4.62
C GLN A 183 -1.40 -12.64 5.77
N ILE A 184 -2.71 -12.53 5.57
CA ILE A 184 -3.67 -12.14 6.58
C ILE A 184 -4.51 -13.36 6.94
N VAL A 185 -4.62 -13.65 8.22
CA VAL A 185 -5.44 -14.75 8.74
C VAL A 185 -6.50 -14.15 9.66
N GLU A 186 -7.77 -14.36 9.32
CA GLU A 186 -8.92 -13.97 10.13
C GLU A 186 -9.61 -15.23 10.67
N ASP A 187 -9.62 -15.38 11.99
CA ASP A 187 -10.38 -16.40 12.71
C ASP A 187 -11.81 -15.89 12.96
N LEU A 188 -12.81 -16.64 12.50
CA LEU A 188 -14.23 -16.35 12.71
C LEU A 188 -14.83 -17.06 13.92
N GLY A 189 -14.00 -17.65 14.78
CA GLY A 189 -14.43 -18.21 16.05
C GLY A 189 -15.04 -17.18 17.01
N LEU A 190 -15.34 -17.63 18.23
CA LEU A 190 -15.94 -16.80 19.28
C LEU A 190 -15.11 -15.55 19.61
N SER A 191 -13.78 -15.66 19.56
CA SER A 191 -12.85 -14.54 19.65
C SER A 191 -12.32 -14.22 18.25
N ARG A 192 -12.97 -13.29 17.55
CA ARG A 192 -12.47 -12.83 16.24
C ARG A 192 -11.07 -12.27 16.40
N SER A 193 -10.12 -12.88 15.72
CA SER A 193 -8.72 -12.44 15.74
C SER A 193 -8.22 -12.30 14.32
N ILE A 194 -7.44 -11.25 14.08
CA ILE A 194 -6.83 -11.00 12.78
C ILE A 194 -5.32 -10.93 13.02
N SER A 195 -4.57 -11.65 12.21
CA SER A 195 -3.11 -11.59 12.18
C SER A 195 -2.64 -11.26 10.77
N SER A 196 -1.54 -10.52 10.68
CA SER A 196 -0.88 -10.22 9.41
C SER A 196 0.60 -10.53 9.53
N PHE A 197 1.15 -11.15 8.50
CA PHE A 197 2.57 -11.43 8.36
C PHE A 197 3.06 -10.94 7.00
N VAL A 198 4.04 -10.04 7.01
CA VAL A 198 4.57 -9.39 5.81
C VAL A 198 5.98 -9.88 5.53
N GLN A 199 6.25 -10.22 4.27
CA GLN A 199 7.56 -10.60 3.77
C GLN A 199 7.92 -9.74 2.56
N MET A 200 9.16 -9.27 2.54
CA MET A 200 9.72 -8.53 1.40
C MET A 200 10.61 -9.42 0.56
N ARG A 201 10.49 -9.28 -0.76
CA ARG A 201 11.34 -9.92 -1.77
C ARG A 201 11.77 -8.88 -2.78
N GLY A 202 13.03 -8.88 -3.18
CA GLY A 202 13.51 -8.01 -4.25
C GLY A 202 14.93 -8.34 -4.69
N SER A 203 15.47 -7.56 -5.61
CA SER A 203 16.89 -7.64 -5.95
C SER A 203 17.76 -7.19 -4.78
N ILE A 204 19.00 -7.69 -4.73
CA ILE A 204 19.99 -7.29 -3.73
C ILE A 204 20.20 -5.77 -3.82
N PRO A 205 20.20 -5.04 -2.68
CA PRO A 205 20.35 -3.59 -2.64
C PRO A 205 21.80 -3.14 -2.89
N ALA A 206 22.32 -3.46 -4.08
CA ALA A 206 23.64 -3.08 -4.57
C ALA A 206 23.55 -2.71 -6.04
N HIS A 207 24.55 -2.01 -6.57
CA HIS A 207 24.66 -1.74 -8.00
C HIS A 207 25.35 -2.92 -8.68
N TRP A 208 24.57 -3.82 -9.26
CA TRP A 208 25.09 -5.03 -9.88
C TRP A 208 24.33 -5.42 -11.13
N SER A 209 25.06 -6.01 -12.05
CA SER A 209 24.57 -6.52 -13.31
C SER A 209 25.02 -7.96 -13.52
N GLN A 210 24.39 -8.60 -14.49
CA GLN A 210 24.75 -9.93 -14.93
C GLN A 210 24.61 -9.95 -16.45
N ASP A 211 25.71 -10.30 -17.13
CA ASP A 211 25.70 -10.43 -18.58
C ASP A 211 24.89 -11.67 -18.98
N ILE A 212 23.71 -11.44 -19.54
CA ILE A 212 22.81 -12.49 -20.03
C ILE A 212 23.05 -12.87 -21.49
N THR A 213 23.94 -12.17 -22.19
CA THR A 213 24.22 -12.43 -23.62
C THR A 213 25.04 -13.71 -23.81
N LYS A 214 25.84 -14.06 -22.81
CA LYS A 214 26.62 -15.30 -22.79
C LYS A 214 25.72 -16.42 -22.28
N MET A 215 25.39 -17.39 -23.13
CA MET A 215 24.68 -18.62 -22.77
C MET A 215 25.57 -19.52 -21.90
N VAL A 216 25.84 -19.09 -20.67
CA VAL A 216 26.64 -19.79 -19.68
C VAL A 216 25.71 -20.21 -18.56
N ALA A 217 25.84 -21.46 -18.07
CA ALA A 217 24.97 -22.01 -17.03
C ALA A 217 24.94 -21.18 -15.73
N LYS A 218 26.02 -20.42 -15.47
CA LYS A 218 26.13 -19.50 -14.33
C LYS A 218 26.88 -18.23 -14.77
N PRO A 219 26.19 -17.22 -15.30
CA PRO A 219 26.84 -15.98 -15.71
C PRO A 219 27.40 -15.28 -14.47
N ALA A 220 28.61 -14.74 -14.57
CA ALA A 220 29.27 -14.05 -13.47
C ALA A 220 28.49 -12.78 -13.08
N ILE A 221 28.47 -12.48 -11.78
CA ILE A 221 27.90 -11.25 -11.25
C ILE A 221 28.98 -10.18 -11.30
N THR A 222 28.66 -9.03 -11.88
CA THR A 222 29.54 -7.86 -11.93
C THR A 222 28.98 -6.79 -11.01
N LEU A 223 29.79 -6.32 -10.07
CA LEU A 223 29.49 -5.13 -9.28
C LEU A 223 29.83 -3.91 -10.15
N ASP A 224 28.81 -3.16 -10.54
CA ASP A 224 28.97 -2.04 -11.48
C ASP A 224 29.59 -0.83 -10.80
N LEU A 225 29.29 -0.64 -9.52
CA LEU A 225 29.80 0.44 -8.70
C LEU A 225 30.29 -0.12 -7.37
N ASN A 226 31.55 0.16 -7.04
CA ASN A 226 32.06 -0.07 -5.70
C ASN A 226 31.53 1.01 -4.76
N ASP A 227 30.55 0.68 -3.93
CA ASP A 227 29.94 1.58 -2.94
C ASP A 227 30.49 1.28 -1.54
N PRO A 228 31.57 1.96 -1.10
CA PRO A 228 32.20 1.69 0.19
C PRO A 228 31.31 2.06 1.38
N PHE A 229 30.31 2.91 1.18
CA PHE A 229 29.40 3.37 2.23
C PHE A 229 28.04 2.63 2.20
N TYR A 230 27.88 1.67 1.30
CA TYR A 230 26.65 0.90 1.12
C TYR A 230 25.39 1.79 1.04
N THR A 231 25.53 2.97 0.42
CA THR A 231 24.48 3.98 0.33
C THR A 231 23.18 3.43 -0.27
N ALA A 232 23.28 2.52 -1.24
CA ALA A 232 22.13 1.85 -1.83
C ALA A 232 21.34 1.00 -0.80
N ALA A 233 22.05 0.33 0.11
CA ALA A 233 21.42 -0.45 1.18
C ALA A 233 20.93 0.43 2.32
N VAL A 234 21.69 1.47 2.69
CA VAL A 234 21.35 2.40 3.79
C VAL A 234 20.10 3.23 3.48
N LYS A 235 19.92 3.67 2.23
CA LYS A 235 18.73 4.42 1.81
C LYS A 235 17.45 3.59 1.86
N ARG A 236 17.54 2.28 2.07
CA ARG A 236 16.38 1.42 2.22
C ARG A 236 15.86 1.47 3.67
N PRO A 237 14.59 1.81 3.90
CA PRO A 237 13.95 1.59 5.20
C PRO A 237 13.99 0.09 5.52
N THR A 238 14.48 -0.25 6.71
CA THR A 238 14.70 -1.62 7.17
C THR A 238 13.37 -2.38 7.33
N SER A 239 12.87 -2.97 6.25
CA SER A 239 11.90 -4.06 6.29
C SER A 239 12.66 -5.36 6.06
N CYS A 240 12.66 -6.25 7.06
CA CYS A 240 13.33 -7.55 6.99
C CYS A 240 12.86 -8.31 5.74
N GLY A 241 13.76 -8.59 4.80
CA GLY A 241 13.43 -9.14 3.48
C GLY A 241 14.41 -10.22 3.06
N SER A 242 13.94 -11.17 2.27
CA SER A 242 14.77 -12.19 1.63
C SER A 242 15.26 -11.66 0.28
N TRP A 243 16.59 -11.62 0.09
CA TRP A 243 17.22 -11.16 -1.15
C TRP A 243 17.52 -12.35 -2.07
N LEU A 244 17.12 -12.25 -3.33
CA LEU A 244 17.44 -13.25 -4.35
C LEU A 244 18.56 -12.76 -5.27
N ILE A 245 19.50 -13.66 -5.54
CA ILE A 245 20.49 -13.59 -6.62
C ILE A 245 19.82 -14.04 -7.93
#